data_AF-A0A397E5K4-F1
#
_entry.id   AF-A0A397E5K4-F1
#
_cell.length_a   1.000
_cell.length_b   1.000
_cell.length_c   1.000
_cell.angle_alpha   90.00
_cell.angle_beta   90.00
_cell.angle_gamma   90.00
#
_symmetry.space_group_name_H-M   'P 1'
#
loop_
_entity.id
_entity.type
_entity.pdbx_description
1 polymer ?
#
loop_
_entity_poly.entity_id
_entity_poly.type
_entity_poly.pdbx_seq_one_letter_code
_entity_poly.pdbx_strand_id
1 'polypeptide(L)'
;MVVEFPKYQYPLTYRSYDPVMLSSPWQAPSDSASDLTDVLAAITSDPMRPLTPADKAYLWTSRDALTSTPAALMPFLLSVDWSNRAQVTEAYALLYRWSAPTLPSAQALQLLSRKFPDPFVRAYAVRCLDSLPDYRLRLYLLQLVQALKYEPHHDSALMRFLFVRAVKSPSEVGYALFWLLQAELHLPLLLSTQYLCHCSTYRLELYQSVYVMRLLEAIARQVKLQPSKAASEAMLRDRLANAIVPQWFQLPLHPTVFYTSFVPAQCRVMDSAKKPLFLCLVPMKPQQQLPAPSNSICHNTIFKCGDDLRQDQLTLQLLRVMDDLWKSAGLDLKVSAYACVSTGHNIGFIQVVDQASTLASICWDRHRHRTSRRLRKAAAVKTAMWGKAVLTDWLAHKSAGDDATATFVVSCAGYCVATYVLGVGDRHNDNLMLTESGRFLHIDFGHFLGHFKTYCGYKRERAPFVLTPAMVHAMGDRFDTFRAKCVAAFSVLRANASLLITLLQLALSSGIPELTPDTIPWLATSLMLDLTDDQATDKLNALIDVALATVTTRINHATHILAH
;
A
#
# COMPACT_ATOMS: atom_id res chain seq x y z
N MET A 1 30.29 -25.16 3.37
CA MET A 1 29.89 -26.25 4.28
C MET A 1 29.67 -27.49 3.42
N VAL A 2 30.39 -28.58 3.66
CA VAL A 2 30.13 -29.86 3.00
C VAL A 2 29.32 -30.70 3.99
N VAL A 3 28.14 -31.15 3.59
CA VAL A 3 27.24 -31.96 4.42
C VAL A 3 27.01 -33.27 3.69
N GLU A 4 27.21 -34.39 4.39
CA GLU A 4 26.87 -35.71 3.89
C GLU A 4 25.54 -36.19 4.49
N PHE A 5 24.60 -36.57 3.64
CA PHE A 5 23.32 -37.17 4.05
C PHE A 5 23.41 -38.70 4.02
N PRO A 6 22.63 -39.41 4.86
CA PRO A 6 22.54 -40.87 4.81
C PRO A 6 22.20 -41.38 3.41
N LYS A 7 22.90 -42.42 2.95
CA LYS A 7 22.64 -43.09 1.67
C LYS A 7 21.78 -44.33 1.94
N TYR A 8 20.68 -44.45 1.22
CA TYR A 8 19.78 -45.60 1.28
C TYR A 8 19.85 -46.40 -0.02
N GLN A 9 19.47 -47.68 0.03
CA GLN A 9 19.46 -48.57 -1.14
C GLN A 9 18.53 -48.07 -2.25
N TYR A 10 17.43 -47.40 -1.88
CA TYR A 10 16.45 -46.85 -2.80
C TYR A 10 16.23 -45.36 -2.52
N PRO A 11 15.87 -44.56 -3.54
CA PRO A 11 15.45 -43.18 -3.33
C PRO A 11 14.25 -43.12 -2.39
N LEU A 12 14.41 -42.43 -1.26
CA LEU A 12 13.30 -42.17 -0.34
C LEU A 12 12.50 -40.98 -0.85
N THR A 13 11.18 -41.13 -0.93
CA THR A 13 10.25 -40.05 -1.29
C THR A 13 9.22 -39.85 -0.19
N TYR A 14 8.75 -38.62 -0.03
CA TYR A 14 7.68 -38.33 0.92
C TYR A 14 6.37 -38.95 0.43
N ARG A 15 5.65 -39.63 1.33
CA ARG A 15 4.36 -40.25 1.01
C ARG A 15 3.25 -39.20 1.14
N SER A 16 2.80 -38.64 0.03
CA SER A 16 1.78 -37.58 -0.03
C SER A 16 0.35 -38.05 0.24
N TYR A 17 0.08 -39.36 0.18
CA TYR A 17 -1.25 -39.93 0.34
C TYR A 17 -1.20 -41.13 1.29
N ASP A 18 -1.88 -41.02 2.43
CA ASP A 18 -2.12 -42.13 3.34
C ASP A 18 -3.63 -42.47 3.28
N PRO A 19 -4.04 -43.67 2.83
CA PRO A 19 -5.46 -44.07 2.79
C PRO A 19 -6.17 -43.94 4.14
N VAL A 20 -5.40 -43.95 5.24
CA VAL A 20 -5.89 -43.76 6.62
C VAL A 20 -6.46 -42.33 6.85
N MET A 21 -6.07 -41.35 6.04
CA MET A 21 -6.56 -39.96 6.09
C MET A 21 -8.10 -39.86 5.98
N LEU A 22 -8.72 -40.81 5.28
CA LEU A 22 -10.17 -40.86 5.05
C LEU A 22 -10.90 -41.83 6.00
N SER A 23 -10.17 -42.61 6.79
CA SER A 23 -10.75 -43.69 7.62
C SER A 23 -10.75 -43.38 9.12
N SER A 24 -10.32 -42.20 9.56
CA SER A 24 -10.41 -41.84 10.98
C SER A 24 -11.89 -41.70 11.36
N PRO A 25 -12.42 -42.53 12.29
CA PRO A 25 -13.83 -42.51 12.64
C PRO A 25 -14.20 -41.16 13.23
N TRP A 26 -15.19 -40.51 12.63
CA TRP A 26 -15.77 -39.26 13.11
C TRP A 26 -16.37 -39.49 14.51
N GLN A 27 -15.82 -38.83 15.53
CA GLN A 27 -16.45 -38.72 16.84
C GLN A 27 -17.16 -37.36 16.90
N ALA A 28 -18.45 -37.38 17.22
CA ALA A 28 -19.22 -36.15 17.41
C ALA A 28 -18.59 -35.32 18.55
N PRO A 29 -18.55 -33.98 18.44
CA PRO A 29 -18.05 -33.12 19.52
C PRO A 29 -18.81 -33.41 20.83
N SER A 30 -18.09 -33.53 21.94
CA SER A 30 -18.71 -33.56 23.28
C SER A 30 -19.18 -32.15 23.67
N ASP A 31 -20.41 -32.02 24.16
CA ASP A 31 -21.17 -30.79 24.44
C ASP A 31 -20.61 -29.84 25.54
N SER A 32 -19.29 -29.79 25.79
CA SER A 32 -18.71 -28.77 26.69
C SER A 32 -18.44 -27.46 25.93
N ALA A 33 -19.51 -26.82 25.44
CA ALA A 33 -19.43 -25.67 24.53
C ALA A 33 -19.19 -24.31 25.19
N SER A 34 -19.31 -24.17 26.53
CA SER A 34 -19.22 -22.86 27.19
C SER A 34 -17.78 -22.38 27.43
N ASP A 35 -16.81 -23.28 27.67
CA ASP A 35 -15.38 -22.93 27.81
C ASP A 35 -14.67 -22.77 26.44
N LEU A 36 -15.35 -23.09 25.33
CA LEU A 36 -14.78 -23.06 23.98
C LEU A 36 -14.54 -21.64 23.45
N THR A 37 -15.27 -20.65 23.95
CA THR A 37 -15.31 -19.29 23.41
C THR A 37 -14.21 -18.40 23.95
N ASP A 38 -13.87 -18.48 25.24
CA ASP A 38 -13.07 -17.45 25.91
C ASP A 38 -11.59 -17.53 25.54
N VAL A 39 -11.03 -18.75 25.48
CA VAL A 39 -9.64 -18.97 25.05
C VAL A 39 -9.45 -18.56 23.60
N LEU A 40 -10.39 -18.96 22.73
CA LEU A 40 -10.33 -18.61 21.31
C LEU A 40 -10.54 -17.11 21.09
N ALA A 41 -11.45 -16.47 21.84
CA ALA A 41 -11.64 -15.03 21.82
C ALA A 41 -10.34 -14.29 22.21
N ALA A 42 -9.68 -14.72 23.28
CA ALA A 42 -8.42 -14.14 23.74
C ALA A 42 -7.23 -14.36 22.76
N ILE A 43 -7.26 -15.43 21.97
CA ILE A 43 -6.26 -15.69 20.92
C ILE A 43 -6.55 -14.85 19.67
N THR A 44 -7.82 -14.71 19.30
CA THR A 44 -8.23 -14.00 18.08
C THR A 44 -8.26 -12.47 18.25
N SER A 45 -8.37 -11.97 19.49
CA SER A 45 -8.33 -10.54 19.80
C SER A 45 -6.96 -9.91 19.57
N ASP A 46 -5.87 -10.68 19.73
CA ASP A 46 -4.50 -10.24 19.43
C ASP A 46 -3.82 -11.16 18.42
N PRO A 47 -3.82 -10.80 17.12
CA PRO A 47 -3.15 -11.57 16.06
C PRO A 47 -1.63 -11.74 16.24
N MET A 48 -1.00 -10.93 17.11
CA MET A 48 0.44 -10.95 17.37
C MET A 48 0.80 -11.78 18.61
N ARG A 49 -0.16 -12.12 19.47
CA ARG A 49 0.07 -12.89 20.69
C ARG A 49 0.64 -14.28 20.35
N PRO A 50 1.77 -14.70 20.96
CA PRO A 50 2.26 -16.07 20.82
C PRO A 50 1.35 -17.04 21.59
N LEU A 51 1.15 -18.23 21.04
CA LEU A 51 0.41 -19.30 21.71
C LEU A 51 1.25 -19.89 22.86
N THR A 52 0.67 -19.93 24.05
CA THR A 52 1.26 -20.61 25.21
C THR A 52 1.14 -22.14 25.06
N PRO A 53 1.90 -22.94 25.84
CA PRO A 53 1.73 -24.39 25.84
C PRO A 53 0.31 -24.84 26.21
N ALA A 54 -0.36 -24.11 27.10
CA ALA A 54 -1.76 -24.35 27.47
C ALA A 54 -2.70 -24.08 26.29
N ASP A 55 -2.51 -22.96 25.57
CA ASP A 55 -3.29 -22.63 24.37
C ASP A 55 -3.14 -23.75 23.33
N LYS A 56 -1.91 -24.23 23.09
CA LYS A 56 -1.65 -25.32 22.12
C LYS A 56 -2.30 -26.63 22.53
N ALA A 57 -2.19 -27.02 23.80
CA ALA A 57 -2.81 -28.23 24.32
C ALA A 57 -4.33 -28.19 24.13
N TYR A 58 -4.95 -27.07 24.49
CA TYR A 58 -6.38 -26.84 24.34
C TYR A 58 -6.85 -26.87 22.88
N LEU A 59 -6.13 -26.20 21.97
CA LEU A 59 -6.44 -26.18 20.54
C LEU A 59 -6.34 -27.59 19.94
N TRP A 60 -5.33 -28.35 20.36
CA TRP A 60 -5.16 -29.73 19.93
C TRP A 60 -6.28 -30.63 20.47
N THR A 61 -6.61 -30.56 21.77
CA THR A 61 -7.66 -31.41 22.36
C THR A 61 -9.06 -31.08 21.81
N SER A 62 -9.32 -29.83 21.45
CA SER A 62 -10.63 -29.35 21.00
C SER A 62 -10.81 -29.32 19.48
N ARG A 63 -9.83 -29.82 18.71
CA ARG A 63 -9.71 -29.65 17.25
C ARG A 63 -10.95 -30.03 16.44
N ASP A 64 -11.66 -31.10 16.79
CA ASP A 64 -12.86 -31.53 16.05
C ASP A 64 -14.01 -30.51 16.16
N ALA A 65 -14.23 -29.94 17.36
CA ALA A 65 -15.24 -28.92 17.59
C ALA A 65 -14.89 -27.61 16.85
N LEU A 66 -13.60 -27.29 16.75
CA LEU A 66 -13.09 -26.04 16.15
C LEU A 66 -13.22 -25.99 14.62
N THR A 67 -13.42 -27.13 13.94
CA THR A 67 -13.55 -27.17 12.46
C THR A 67 -14.71 -26.32 11.91
N SER A 68 -15.73 -26.09 12.74
CA SER A 68 -16.88 -25.22 12.44
C SER A 68 -16.59 -23.72 12.58
N THR A 69 -15.44 -23.35 13.16
CA THR A 69 -15.04 -21.97 13.44
C THR A 69 -13.85 -21.57 12.57
N PRO A 70 -14.05 -20.80 11.47
CA PRO A 70 -12.97 -20.45 10.56
C PRO A 70 -11.78 -19.79 11.25
N ALA A 71 -12.03 -18.83 12.16
CA ALA A 71 -10.98 -18.08 12.85
C ALA A 71 -10.01 -18.96 13.68
N ALA A 72 -10.42 -20.17 14.07
CA ALA A 72 -9.59 -21.08 14.85
C ALA A 72 -8.54 -21.84 14.02
N LEU A 73 -8.62 -21.82 12.69
CA LEU A 73 -7.71 -22.58 11.82
C LEU A 73 -6.24 -22.20 12.01
N MET A 74 -5.92 -20.90 12.01
CA MET A 74 -4.55 -20.44 12.16
C MET A 74 -3.97 -20.83 13.54
N PRO A 75 -4.64 -20.53 14.68
CA PRO A 75 -4.21 -21.02 15.98
C PRO A 75 -4.03 -22.55 16.03
N PHE A 76 -4.99 -23.31 15.49
CA PHE A 76 -4.90 -24.76 15.43
C PHE A 76 -3.62 -25.22 14.70
N LEU A 77 -3.35 -24.71 13.50
CA LEU A 77 -2.15 -25.08 12.73
C LEU A 77 -0.84 -24.72 13.43
N LEU A 78 -0.82 -23.67 14.26
CA LEU A 78 0.33 -23.30 15.10
C LEU A 78 0.49 -24.19 16.34
N SER A 79 -0.56 -24.94 16.70
CA SER A 79 -0.55 -25.92 17.79
C SER A 79 -0.03 -27.30 17.36
N VAL A 80 -0.11 -27.63 16.07
CA VAL A 80 0.35 -28.91 15.50
C VAL A 80 1.86 -29.10 15.70
N ASP A 81 2.24 -30.27 16.23
CA ASP A 81 3.62 -30.72 16.23
C ASP A 81 3.99 -31.30 14.86
N TRP A 82 4.61 -30.48 14.01
CA TRP A 82 5.05 -30.85 12.67
C TRP A 82 6.18 -31.88 12.64
N SER A 83 6.79 -32.21 13.79
CA SER A 83 7.74 -33.32 13.91
C SER A 83 7.05 -34.67 14.13
N ASN A 84 5.78 -34.66 14.54
CA ASN A 84 4.99 -35.85 14.80
C ASN A 84 4.10 -36.22 13.60
N ARG A 85 4.45 -37.30 12.91
CA ARG A 85 3.73 -37.78 11.72
C ARG A 85 2.24 -38.02 11.96
N ALA A 86 1.83 -38.53 13.13
CA ALA A 86 0.43 -38.80 13.42
C ALA A 86 -0.36 -37.49 13.49
N GLN A 87 0.19 -36.47 14.17
CA GLN A 87 -0.44 -35.15 14.25
C GLN A 87 -0.53 -34.47 12.89
N VAL A 88 0.54 -34.52 12.09
CA VAL A 88 0.56 -33.95 10.72
C VAL A 88 -0.51 -34.60 9.84
N THR A 89 -0.64 -35.94 9.93
CA THR A 89 -1.64 -36.70 9.17
C THR A 89 -3.05 -36.25 9.54
N GLU A 90 -3.33 -36.15 10.84
CA GLU A 90 -4.63 -35.71 11.33
C GLU A 90 -4.94 -34.24 10.97
N ALA A 91 -3.95 -33.34 11.05
CA ALA A 91 -4.10 -31.95 10.63
C ALA A 91 -4.47 -31.83 9.15
N TYR A 92 -3.88 -32.66 8.27
CA TYR A 92 -4.27 -32.69 6.85
C TYR A 92 -5.71 -33.15 6.65
N ALA A 93 -6.16 -34.19 7.37
CA ALA A 93 -7.55 -34.64 7.30
C ALA A 93 -8.52 -33.54 7.75
N LEU A 94 -8.19 -32.82 8.83
CA LEU A 94 -9.00 -31.72 9.36
C LEU A 94 -9.02 -30.50 8.42
N LEU A 95 -7.94 -30.19 7.69
CA LEU A 95 -7.91 -29.11 6.70
C LEU A 95 -8.98 -29.27 5.60
N TYR A 96 -9.30 -30.51 5.21
CA TYR A 96 -10.37 -30.76 4.24
C TYR A 96 -11.77 -30.55 4.82
N ARG A 97 -11.92 -30.72 6.15
CA ARG A 97 -13.17 -30.57 6.88
C ARG A 97 -13.40 -29.14 7.39
N TRP A 98 -12.35 -28.34 7.47
CA TRP A 98 -12.45 -26.99 8.02
C TRP A 98 -13.39 -26.12 7.18
N SER A 99 -14.29 -25.43 7.86
CA SER A 99 -15.17 -24.45 7.24
C SER A 99 -14.36 -23.38 6.49
N ALA A 100 -14.77 -23.09 5.26
CA ALA A 100 -14.13 -22.02 4.49
C ALA A 100 -14.37 -20.66 5.18
N PRO A 101 -13.36 -19.78 5.25
CA PRO A 101 -13.51 -18.47 5.88
C PRO A 101 -14.53 -17.58 5.17
N THR A 102 -15.36 -16.88 5.96
CA THR A 102 -16.32 -15.87 5.49
C THR A 102 -15.66 -14.60 4.93
N LEU A 103 -14.43 -14.30 5.36
CA LEU A 103 -13.53 -13.30 4.79
C LEU A 103 -12.27 -14.00 4.25
N PRO A 104 -12.30 -14.52 3.01
CA PRO A 104 -11.27 -15.44 2.51
C PRO A 104 -9.86 -14.85 2.47
N SER A 105 -9.72 -13.53 2.37
CA SER A 105 -8.42 -12.89 2.11
C SER A 105 -7.51 -12.84 3.34
N ALA A 106 -7.98 -12.39 4.51
CA ALA A 106 -7.11 -12.15 5.65
C ALA A 106 -6.45 -13.44 6.18
N GLN A 107 -7.27 -14.45 6.46
CA GLN A 107 -6.78 -15.73 6.98
C GLN A 107 -5.93 -16.47 5.95
N ALA A 108 -6.33 -16.49 4.67
CA ALA A 108 -5.53 -17.13 3.64
C ALA A 108 -4.16 -16.45 3.48
N LEU A 109 -4.10 -15.12 3.53
CA LEU A 109 -2.83 -14.38 3.51
C LEU A 109 -1.95 -14.75 4.72
N GLN A 110 -2.51 -14.92 5.91
CA GLN A 110 -1.75 -15.35 7.11
C GLN A 110 -1.09 -16.71 6.92
N LEU A 111 -1.82 -17.65 6.31
CA LEU A 111 -1.34 -19.01 6.00
C LEU A 111 -0.25 -19.03 4.91
N LEU A 112 0.01 -17.92 4.22
CA LEU A 112 1.13 -17.75 3.30
C LEU A 112 2.36 -17.10 3.93
N SER A 113 2.30 -16.75 5.22
CA SER A 113 3.45 -16.20 5.94
C SER A 113 4.52 -17.26 6.20
N ARG A 114 5.72 -16.80 6.60
CA ARG A 114 6.84 -17.69 6.99
C ARG A 114 6.52 -18.66 8.13
N LYS A 115 5.43 -18.44 8.88
CA LYS A 115 4.99 -19.31 9.98
C LYS A 115 4.47 -20.66 9.47
N PHE A 116 4.05 -20.72 8.21
CA PHE A 116 3.43 -21.91 7.61
C PHE A 116 4.19 -22.31 6.33
N PRO A 117 5.31 -23.05 6.47
CA PRO A 117 6.08 -23.53 5.32
C PRO A 117 5.45 -24.77 4.65
N ASP A 118 4.48 -25.42 5.32
CA ASP A 118 3.90 -26.67 4.85
C ASP A 118 3.14 -26.51 3.51
N PRO A 119 3.46 -27.31 2.47
CA PRO A 119 2.82 -27.19 1.16
C PRO A 119 1.31 -27.41 1.14
N PHE A 120 0.76 -28.28 2.00
CA PHE A 120 -0.69 -28.54 2.03
C PHE A 120 -1.46 -27.39 2.68
N VAL A 121 -0.93 -26.83 3.77
CA VAL A 121 -1.47 -25.60 4.38
C VAL A 121 -1.46 -24.44 3.38
N ARG A 122 -0.35 -24.23 2.67
CA ARG A 122 -0.23 -23.16 1.68
C ARG A 122 -1.15 -23.39 0.47
N ALA A 123 -1.32 -24.64 0.03
CA ALA A 123 -2.28 -24.99 -1.02
C ALA A 123 -3.73 -24.72 -0.59
N TYR A 124 -4.10 -25.01 0.66
CA TYR A 124 -5.39 -24.62 1.22
C TYR A 124 -5.59 -23.09 1.18
N ALA A 125 -4.57 -22.33 1.58
CA ALA A 125 -4.61 -20.87 1.53
C ALA A 125 -4.86 -20.36 0.11
N VAL A 126 -4.12 -20.88 -0.87
CA VAL A 126 -4.31 -20.55 -2.29
C VAL A 126 -5.72 -20.88 -2.78
N ARG A 127 -6.27 -22.04 -2.39
CA ARG A 127 -7.66 -22.41 -2.71
C ARG A 127 -8.67 -21.38 -2.19
N CYS A 128 -8.43 -20.82 -1.00
CA CYS A 128 -9.28 -19.76 -0.45
C CYS A 128 -9.18 -18.46 -1.28
N LEU A 129 -7.96 -18.12 -1.72
CA LEU A 129 -7.71 -16.93 -2.55
C LEU A 129 -8.26 -17.06 -3.98
N ASP A 130 -8.46 -18.27 -4.49
CA ASP A 130 -8.92 -18.49 -5.87
C ASP A 130 -10.31 -17.88 -6.12
N SER A 131 -11.14 -17.81 -5.08
CA SER A 131 -12.46 -17.17 -5.11
C SER A 131 -12.43 -15.64 -5.22
N LEU A 132 -11.28 -14.99 -4.96
CA LEU A 132 -11.19 -13.52 -4.99
C LEU A 132 -11.28 -13.00 -6.42
N PRO A 133 -12.05 -11.93 -6.69
CA PRO A 133 -12.04 -11.27 -7.99
C PRO A 133 -10.69 -10.56 -8.23
N ASP A 134 -10.30 -10.43 -9.51
CA ASP A 134 -8.99 -9.88 -9.90
C ASP A 134 -8.72 -8.48 -9.34
N TYR A 135 -9.73 -7.61 -9.29
CA TYR A 135 -9.58 -6.27 -8.72
C TYR A 135 -9.20 -6.28 -7.22
N ARG A 136 -9.70 -7.26 -6.44
CA ARG A 136 -9.30 -7.47 -5.03
C ARG A 136 -7.98 -8.19 -4.93
N LEU A 137 -7.72 -9.20 -5.77
CA LEU A 137 -6.43 -9.88 -5.82
C LEU A 137 -5.28 -8.87 -6.03
N ARG A 138 -5.49 -7.89 -6.92
CA ARG A 138 -4.55 -6.81 -7.21
C ARG A 138 -4.17 -5.98 -5.98
N LEU A 139 -5.07 -5.84 -5.00
CA LEU A 139 -4.76 -5.16 -3.75
C LEU A 139 -3.71 -5.90 -2.93
N TYR A 140 -3.57 -7.22 -3.09
CA TYR A 140 -2.66 -8.06 -2.30
C TYR A 140 -1.47 -8.60 -3.10
N LEU A 141 -1.37 -8.30 -4.40
CA LEU A 141 -0.32 -8.83 -5.28
C LEU A 141 1.09 -8.55 -4.78
N LEU A 142 1.33 -7.38 -4.18
CA LEU A 142 2.63 -7.05 -3.59
C LEU A 142 3.00 -8.09 -2.53
N GLN A 143 2.11 -8.35 -1.58
CA GLN A 143 2.32 -9.32 -0.51
C GLN A 143 2.42 -10.75 -1.03
N LEU A 144 1.64 -11.11 -2.05
CA LEU A 144 1.72 -12.44 -2.66
C LEU A 144 3.07 -12.66 -3.36
N VAL A 145 3.63 -11.65 -4.02
CA VAL A 145 4.98 -11.70 -4.59
C VAL A 145 6.02 -11.87 -3.48
N GLN A 146 5.88 -11.16 -2.36
CA GLN A 146 6.77 -11.34 -1.21
C GLN A 146 6.63 -12.72 -0.54
N ALA A 147 5.42 -13.29 -0.54
CA ALA A 147 5.15 -14.62 -0.01
C ALA A 147 5.79 -15.75 -0.85
N LEU A 148 6.07 -15.54 -2.14
CA LEU A 148 6.84 -16.48 -2.96
C LEU A 148 8.24 -16.73 -2.39
N LYS A 149 8.83 -15.76 -1.68
CA LYS A 149 10.15 -15.89 -1.04
C LYS A 149 10.12 -16.85 0.15
N TYR A 150 8.94 -17.20 0.66
CA TYR A 150 8.74 -18.16 1.74
C TYR A 150 8.34 -19.55 1.24
N GLU A 151 8.22 -19.75 -0.08
CA GLU A 151 7.94 -21.06 -0.64
C GLU A 151 9.18 -21.95 -0.53
N PRO A 152 9.06 -23.19 -0.01
CA PRO A 152 10.18 -24.12 0.08
C PRO A 152 10.65 -24.62 -1.29
N HIS A 153 9.77 -24.54 -2.31
CA HIS A 153 10.01 -25.02 -3.66
C HIS A 153 9.61 -23.96 -4.68
N HIS A 154 10.34 -23.90 -5.81
CA HIS A 154 10.01 -22.99 -6.91
C HIS A 154 8.64 -23.28 -7.54
N ASP A 155 8.30 -24.56 -7.64
CA ASP A 155 6.98 -25.01 -8.06
C ASP A 155 6.10 -25.21 -6.84
N SER A 156 5.22 -24.23 -6.59
CA SER A 156 4.33 -24.19 -5.45
C SER A 156 2.92 -23.83 -5.88
N ALA A 157 1.94 -24.11 -5.01
CA ALA A 157 0.54 -23.74 -5.26
C ALA A 157 0.41 -22.23 -5.52
N LEU A 158 1.14 -21.40 -4.77
CA LEU A 158 1.11 -19.94 -4.91
C LEU A 158 1.71 -19.49 -6.25
N MET A 159 2.84 -20.07 -6.67
CA MET A 159 3.45 -19.75 -7.95
C MET A 159 2.51 -20.08 -9.11
N ARG A 160 1.96 -21.30 -9.13
CA ARG A 160 1.00 -21.75 -10.15
C ARG A 160 -0.25 -20.87 -10.17
N PHE A 161 -0.78 -20.52 -9.01
CA PHE A 161 -1.93 -19.63 -8.89
C PHE A 161 -1.67 -18.26 -9.50
N LEU A 162 -0.59 -17.58 -9.10
CA LEU A 162 -0.24 -16.27 -9.64
C LEU A 162 0.01 -16.33 -11.15
N PHE A 163 0.68 -17.39 -11.64
CA PHE A 163 0.88 -17.62 -13.06
C PHE A 163 -0.45 -17.75 -13.82
N VAL A 164 -1.35 -18.62 -13.36
CA VAL A 164 -2.65 -18.85 -14.00
C VAL A 164 -3.51 -17.59 -13.99
N ARG A 165 -3.55 -16.85 -12.88
CA ARG A 165 -4.29 -15.58 -12.78
C ARG A 165 -3.72 -14.52 -13.72
N ALA A 166 -2.39 -14.40 -13.79
CA ALA A 166 -1.71 -13.47 -14.67
C ALA A 166 -1.96 -13.76 -16.16
N VAL A 167 -1.96 -15.03 -16.58
CA VAL A 167 -2.23 -15.42 -17.97
C VAL A 167 -3.71 -15.24 -18.32
N LYS A 168 -4.63 -15.55 -17.38
CA LYS A 168 -6.08 -15.36 -17.59
C LYS A 168 -6.50 -13.89 -17.60
N SER A 169 -5.80 -13.04 -16.86
CA SER A 169 -6.11 -11.61 -16.73
C SER A 169 -4.85 -10.74 -16.88
N PRO A 170 -4.27 -10.65 -18.09
CA PRO A 170 -3.00 -9.97 -18.30
C PRO A 170 -3.04 -8.47 -17.99
N SER A 171 -4.15 -7.78 -18.30
CA SER A 171 -4.30 -6.35 -18.06
C SER A 171 -4.49 -6.00 -16.58
N GLU A 172 -5.23 -6.79 -15.80
CA GLU A 172 -5.47 -6.47 -14.38
C GLU A 172 -4.40 -7.05 -13.45
N VAL A 173 -3.99 -8.30 -13.71
CA VAL A 173 -3.10 -9.06 -12.82
C VAL A 173 -1.71 -9.18 -13.43
N GLY A 174 -1.61 -9.65 -14.68
CA GLY A 174 -0.33 -10.04 -15.26
C GLY A 174 0.66 -8.90 -15.43
N TYR A 175 0.21 -7.73 -15.89
CA TYR A 175 1.06 -6.55 -16.06
C TYR A 175 1.58 -6.02 -14.72
N ALA A 176 0.71 -5.94 -13.70
CA ALA A 176 1.10 -5.53 -12.36
C ALA A 176 2.06 -6.53 -11.72
N LEU A 177 1.78 -7.84 -11.85
CA LEU A 177 2.64 -8.92 -11.38
C LEU A 177 4.02 -8.84 -12.02
N PHE A 178 4.09 -8.61 -13.34
CA PHE A 178 5.37 -8.46 -14.03
C PHE A 178 6.23 -7.36 -13.40
N TRP A 179 5.69 -6.15 -13.20
CA TRP A 179 6.48 -5.05 -12.62
C TRP A 179 6.89 -5.30 -11.16
N LEU A 180 6.03 -5.95 -10.37
CA LEU A 180 6.37 -6.36 -9.01
C LEU A 180 7.53 -7.39 -8.99
N LEU A 181 7.51 -8.36 -9.91
CA LEU A 181 8.61 -9.32 -10.07
C LEU A 181 9.88 -8.64 -10.60
N GLN A 182 9.74 -7.67 -11.52
CA GLN A 182 10.88 -6.91 -12.06
C GLN A 182 11.61 -6.11 -10.98
N ALA A 183 10.86 -5.52 -10.03
CA ALA A 183 11.44 -4.83 -8.87
C ALA A 183 12.28 -5.76 -7.97
N GLU A 184 12.04 -7.07 -8.05
CA GLU A 184 12.66 -8.12 -7.22
C GLU A 184 13.68 -8.98 -7.99
N LEU A 185 14.14 -8.54 -9.18
CA LEU A 185 15.02 -9.31 -10.09
C LEU A 185 16.37 -9.78 -9.51
N HIS A 186 16.78 -9.27 -8.35
CA HIS A 186 17.92 -9.83 -7.62
C HIS A 186 17.65 -11.27 -7.13
N LEU A 187 16.40 -11.74 -7.23
CA LEU A 187 15.97 -13.10 -6.92
C LEU A 187 15.65 -13.87 -8.22
N PRO A 188 16.09 -15.14 -8.34
CA PRO A 188 15.79 -15.97 -9.51
C PRO A 188 14.31 -16.40 -9.51
N LEU A 189 13.43 -15.52 -9.97
CA LEU A 189 11.99 -15.79 -10.02
C LEU A 189 11.62 -16.40 -11.38
N LEU A 190 11.62 -17.74 -11.43
CA LEU A 190 11.16 -18.55 -12.58
C LEU A 190 9.82 -18.06 -13.14
N LEU A 191 8.93 -17.58 -12.27
CA LEU A 191 7.62 -17.04 -12.62
C LEU A 191 7.67 -15.90 -13.65
N SER A 192 8.66 -15.00 -13.58
CA SER A 192 8.77 -13.90 -14.55
C SER A 192 9.05 -14.44 -15.95
N THR A 193 9.95 -15.42 -16.06
CA THR A 193 10.27 -16.06 -17.34
C THR A 193 9.07 -16.85 -17.87
N GLN A 194 8.41 -17.63 -17.01
CA GLN A 194 7.21 -18.38 -17.39
C GLN A 194 6.09 -17.46 -17.88
N TYR A 195 5.81 -16.38 -17.16
CA TYR A 195 4.79 -15.41 -17.59
C TYR A 195 5.14 -14.80 -18.94
N LEU A 196 6.39 -14.36 -19.16
CA LEU A 196 6.81 -13.86 -20.47
C LEU A 196 6.63 -14.89 -21.58
N CYS A 197 6.93 -16.17 -21.32
CA CYS A 197 6.74 -17.26 -22.29
C CYS A 197 5.26 -17.51 -22.66
N HIS A 198 4.31 -17.16 -21.78
CA HIS A 198 2.89 -17.51 -21.93
C HIS A 198 1.92 -16.32 -22.02
N CYS A 199 2.39 -15.08 -21.88
CA CYS A 199 1.53 -13.88 -21.96
C CYS A 199 1.12 -13.47 -23.39
N SER A 200 1.41 -14.30 -24.40
CA SER A 200 0.98 -14.08 -25.79
C SER A 200 1.35 -12.68 -26.31
N THR A 201 0.39 -11.94 -26.89
CA THR A 201 0.57 -10.60 -27.45
C THR A 201 1.00 -9.56 -26.42
N TYR A 202 0.65 -9.73 -25.13
CA TYR A 202 1.09 -8.84 -24.06
C TYR A 202 2.62 -8.82 -23.89
N ARG A 203 3.34 -9.83 -24.40
CA ARG A 203 4.81 -9.81 -24.42
C ARG A 203 5.35 -8.59 -25.15
N LEU A 204 4.72 -8.20 -26.26
CA LEU A 204 5.15 -7.03 -27.05
C LEU A 204 4.93 -5.73 -26.26
N GLU A 205 3.78 -5.61 -25.60
CA GLU A 205 3.44 -4.44 -24.77
C GLU A 205 4.45 -4.29 -23.62
N LEU A 206 4.75 -5.39 -22.92
CA LEU A 206 5.77 -5.42 -21.87
C LEU A 206 7.16 -5.04 -22.40
N TYR A 207 7.54 -5.57 -23.58
CA TYR A 207 8.81 -5.23 -24.21
C TYR A 207 8.91 -3.73 -24.53
N GLN A 208 7.86 -3.14 -25.09
CA GLN A 208 7.79 -1.70 -25.36
C GLN A 208 7.90 -0.88 -24.08
N SER A 209 7.19 -1.27 -23.01
CA SER A 209 7.30 -0.59 -21.72
C SER A 209 8.70 -0.69 -21.15
N VAL A 210 9.33 -1.87 -21.14
CA VAL A 210 10.73 -2.06 -20.71
C VAL A 210 11.70 -1.24 -21.55
N TYR A 211 11.47 -1.12 -22.86
CA TYR A 211 12.28 -0.25 -23.72
C TYR A 211 12.18 1.22 -23.29
N VAL A 212 10.97 1.73 -23.07
CA VAL A 212 10.74 3.11 -22.60
C VAL A 212 11.36 3.33 -21.22
N MET A 213 11.29 2.35 -20.31
CA MET A 213 11.99 2.40 -19.02
C MET A 213 13.50 2.64 -19.19
N ARG A 214 14.15 1.83 -20.04
CA ARG A 214 15.60 1.92 -20.28
C ARG A 214 15.99 3.24 -20.94
N LEU A 215 15.18 3.71 -21.88
CA LEU A 215 15.33 5.01 -22.50
C LEU A 215 15.32 6.14 -21.45
N LEU A 216 14.28 6.17 -20.61
CA LEU A 216 14.14 7.19 -19.57
C LEU A 216 15.23 7.11 -18.51
N GLU A 217 15.67 5.90 -18.14
CA GLU A 217 16.79 5.70 -17.24
C GLU A 217 18.10 6.29 -17.82
N ALA A 218 18.38 6.03 -19.10
CA ALA A 218 19.54 6.59 -19.78
C ALA A 218 19.49 8.13 -19.82
N ILE A 219 18.32 8.70 -20.12
CA ILE A 219 18.10 10.16 -20.11
C ILE A 219 18.31 10.72 -18.69
N ALA A 220 17.72 10.10 -17.67
CA ALA A 220 17.85 10.56 -16.28
C ALA A 220 19.32 10.58 -15.82
N ARG A 221 20.12 9.57 -16.19
CA ARG A 221 21.57 9.55 -15.90
C ARG A 221 22.29 10.74 -16.54
N GLN A 222 21.98 11.09 -17.78
CA GLN A 222 22.60 12.24 -18.46
C GLN A 222 22.15 13.59 -17.88
N VAL A 223 20.87 13.70 -17.52
CA VAL A 223 20.29 14.89 -16.87
C VAL A 223 20.98 15.15 -15.53
N LYS A 224 21.33 14.09 -14.78
CA LYS A 224 22.06 14.19 -13.51
C LYS A 224 23.44 14.80 -13.65
N LEU A 225 24.15 14.49 -14.74
CA LEU A 225 25.49 15.02 -15.02
C LEU A 225 25.51 16.52 -15.39
N GLN A 226 24.37 17.10 -15.74
CA GLN A 226 24.32 18.51 -16.13
C GLN A 226 24.56 19.44 -14.93
N PRO A 227 25.34 20.54 -15.12
CA PRO A 227 25.80 21.39 -14.02
C PRO A 227 24.70 22.29 -13.45
N SER A 228 23.67 22.61 -14.25
CA SER A 228 22.60 23.53 -13.86
C SER A 228 21.23 22.96 -14.20
N LYS A 229 20.18 23.44 -13.52
CA LYS A 229 18.80 23.05 -13.81
C LYS A 229 18.40 23.36 -15.26
N ALA A 230 18.78 24.53 -15.78
CA ALA A 230 18.49 24.92 -17.15
C ALA A 230 19.14 23.96 -18.16
N ALA A 231 20.41 23.56 -17.93
CA ALA A 231 21.09 22.57 -18.75
C ALA A 231 20.45 21.17 -18.62
N SER A 232 20.08 20.77 -17.40
CA SER A 232 19.32 19.54 -17.12
C SER A 232 17.99 19.50 -17.89
N GLU A 233 17.22 20.60 -17.91
CA GLU A 233 15.97 20.69 -18.65
C GLU A 233 16.20 20.69 -20.17
N ALA A 234 17.17 21.45 -20.67
CA ALA A 234 17.51 21.45 -22.09
C ALA A 234 17.89 20.05 -22.57
N MET A 235 18.74 19.35 -21.80
CA MET A 235 19.13 17.95 -22.05
C MET A 235 17.91 17.02 -22.05
N LEU A 236 17.02 17.13 -21.07
CA LEU A 236 15.80 16.32 -21.02
C LEU A 236 14.94 16.52 -22.28
N ARG A 237 14.69 17.78 -22.65
CA ARG A 237 13.80 18.11 -23.79
C ARG A 237 14.40 17.67 -25.12
N ASP A 238 15.68 17.93 -25.34
CA ASP A 238 16.39 17.50 -26.55
C ASP A 238 16.38 15.97 -26.70
N ARG A 239 16.73 15.24 -25.62
CA ARG A 239 16.77 13.78 -25.67
C ARG A 239 15.42 13.14 -25.86
N LEU A 240 14.34 13.72 -25.31
CA LEU A 240 12.98 13.25 -25.53
C LEU A 240 12.46 13.58 -26.93
N ALA A 241 12.82 14.74 -27.49
CA ALA A 241 12.42 15.14 -28.85
C ALA A 241 13.04 14.24 -29.92
N ASN A 242 14.28 13.80 -29.69
CA ASN A 242 15.02 12.91 -30.60
C ASN A 242 14.89 11.42 -30.23
N ALA A 243 14.09 11.08 -29.21
CA ALA A 243 13.93 9.70 -28.79
C ALA A 243 13.09 8.91 -29.81
N ILE A 244 13.59 7.74 -30.20
CA ILE A 244 12.79 6.75 -30.92
C ILE A 244 11.90 6.07 -29.86
N VAL A 245 10.59 6.20 -30.01
CA VAL A 245 9.62 5.52 -29.16
C VAL A 245 8.73 4.62 -30.01
N PRO A 246 8.17 3.53 -29.45
CA PRO A 246 7.14 2.75 -30.14
C PRO A 246 5.95 3.63 -30.55
N GLN A 247 5.22 3.23 -31.60
CA GLN A 247 4.02 3.95 -32.06
C GLN A 247 3.01 4.19 -30.93
N TRP A 248 2.93 3.23 -30.02
CA TRP A 248 2.20 3.31 -28.76
C TRP A 248 2.95 2.49 -27.71
N PHE A 249 2.88 2.94 -26.46
CA PHE A 249 3.53 2.26 -25.34
C PHE A 249 2.75 2.49 -24.05
N GLN A 250 2.92 1.61 -23.07
CA GLN A 250 2.34 1.76 -21.74
C GLN A 250 3.41 2.15 -20.73
N LEU A 251 2.98 2.83 -19.66
CA LEU A 251 3.81 3.05 -18.48
C LEU A 251 3.43 2.05 -17.38
N PRO A 252 4.34 1.72 -16.44
CA PRO A 252 4.06 0.77 -15.35
C PRO A 252 2.89 1.17 -14.43
N LEU A 253 2.45 2.43 -14.46
CA LEU A 253 1.40 2.97 -13.59
C LEU A 253 -0.01 2.46 -13.90
N HIS A 254 -0.35 2.35 -15.18
CA HIS A 254 -1.71 2.04 -15.64
C HIS A 254 -1.66 1.06 -16.82
N PRO A 255 -2.10 -0.20 -16.62
CA PRO A 255 -2.02 -1.25 -17.65
C PRO A 255 -3.04 -1.10 -18.79
N THR A 256 -3.91 -0.09 -18.73
CA THR A 256 -4.96 0.17 -19.73
C THR A 256 -4.78 1.51 -20.43
N VAL A 257 -3.73 2.28 -20.06
CA VAL A 257 -3.47 3.60 -20.64
C VAL A 257 -2.25 3.50 -21.55
N PHE A 258 -2.49 3.75 -22.83
CA PHE A 258 -1.46 3.79 -23.86
C PHE A 258 -1.11 5.25 -24.20
N TYR A 259 0.15 5.48 -24.52
CA TYR A 259 0.70 6.78 -24.90
C TYR A 259 1.32 6.71 -26.28
N THR A 260 1.19 7.78 -27.06
CA THR A 260 1.78 7.85 -28.41
C THR A 260 3.12 8.59 -28.42
N SER A 261 3.29 9.57 -27.53
CA SER A 261 4.49 10.42 -27.51
C SER A 261 4.64 11.18 -26.20
N PHE A 262 5.87 11.65 -25.95
CA PHE A 262 6.14 12.70 -24.98
C PHE A 262 5.81 14.08 -25.57
N VAL A 263 5.59 15.07 -24.71
CA VAL A 263 5.51 16.49 -25.07
C VAL A 263 6.72 17.20 -24.48
N PRO A 264 7.89 17.19 -25.17
CA PRO A 264 9.15 17.66 -24.59
C PRO A 264 9.08 19.08 -24.03
N ALA A 265 8.37 19.99 -24.71
CA ALA A 265 8.20 21.38 -24.27
C ALA A 265 7.55 21.51 -22.87
N GLN A 266 6.74 20.54 -22.46
CA GLN A 266 6.06 20.52 -21.15
C GLN A 266 6.78 19.64 -20.12
N CYS A 267 7.84 18.92 -20.52
CA CYS A 267 8.68 18.16 -19.60
C CYS A 267 9.66 19.09 -18.86
N ARG A 268 9.95 18.76 -17.60
CA ARG A 268 10.87 19.51 -16.74
C ARG A 268 11.58 18.64 -15.72
N VAL A 269 12.62 19.18 -15.10
CA VAL A 269 13.38 18.51 -14.03
C VAL A 269 12.94 19.12 -12.70
N MET A 270 12.55 18.27 -11.75
CA MET A 270 12.07 18.72 -10.43
C MET A 270 13.22 19.23 -9.56
N ASP A 271 12.91 20.19 -8.69
CA ASP A 271 13.86 20.78 -7.73
C ASP A 271 14.13 19.82 -6.55
N SER A 272 14.90 18.77 -6.81
CA SER A 272 15.33 17.78 -5.81
C SER A 272 16.74 17.28 -6.11
N ALA A 273 17.45 16.84 -5.06
CA ALA A 273 18.82 16.33 -5.14
C ALA A 273 18.98 15.21 -6.18
N LYS A 274 17.94 14.40 -6.38
CA LYS A 274 17.96 13.25 -7.29
C LYS A 274 17.51 13.59 -8.72
N LYS A 275 17.12 14.85 -8.96
CA LYS A 275 16.61 15.39 -10.23
C LYS A 275 15.55 14.49 -10.91
N PRO A 276 14.41 14.19 -10.25
CA PRO A 276 13.30 13.46 -10.89
C PRO A 276 12.83 14.14 -12.18
N LEU A 277 12.41 13.33 -13.15
CA LEU A 277 11.87 13.83 -14.43
C LEU A 277 10.37 13.97 -14.31
N PHE A 278 9.85 15.18 -14.53
CA PHE A 278 8.42 15.44 -14.71
C PHE A 278 8.12 15.33 -16.21
N LEU A 279 7.34 14.33 -16.58
CA LEU A 279 7.05 13.95 -17.96
C LEU A 279 5.60 14.26 -18.30
N CYS A 280 5.39 14.86 -19.46
CA CYS A 280 4.09 15.11 -20.05
C CYS A 280 3.93 14.21 -21.29
N LEU A 281 2.82 13.47 -21.37
CA LEU A 281 2.56 12.49 -22.42
C LEU A 281 1.19 12.69 -23.05
N VAL A 282 1.08 12.32 -24.32
CA VAL A 282 -0.19 12.29 -25.05
C VAL A 282 -0.82 10.91 -24.92
N PRO A 283 -1.96 10.75 -24.21
CA PRO A 283 -2.67 9.49 -24.16
C PRO A 283 -3.29 9.19 -25.53
N MET A 284 -3.31 7.92 -25.90
CA MET A 284 -3.99 7.45 -27.10
C MET A 284 -5.51 7.60 -26.90
N LYS A 285 -6.19 8.23 -27.86
CA LYS A 285 -7.66 8.33 -27.83
C LYS A 285 -8.29 6.97 -28.14
N PRO A 286 -9.33 6.54 -27.41
CA PRO A 286 -10.17 5.42 -27.84
C PRO A 286 -10.76 5.73 -29.22
N GLN A 287 -10.83 4.73 -30.11
CA GLN A 287 -11.11 4.88 -31.54
C GLN A 287 -12.54 5.34 -31.91
N GLN A 288 -13.30 5.98 -31.00
CA GLN A 288 -14.72 6.33 -31.17
C GLN A 288 -15.11 7.77 -30.81
N GLN A 289 -14.22 8.77 -30.85
CA GLN A 289 -14.64 10.18 -30.74
C GLN A 289 -14.06 11.09 -31.84
N LEU A 290 -14.99 11.83 -32.48
CA LEU A 290 -14.89 12.91 -33.47
C LEU A 290 -13.77 13.95 -33.19
N PRO A 291 -13.38 14.79 -34.18
CA PRO A 291 -12.17 15.60 -34.12
C PRO A 291 -12.14 16.54 -32.91
N ALA A 292 -10.92 16.71 -32.37
CA ALA A 292 -10.63 17.35 -31.10
C ALA A 292 -11.06 18.84 -31.05
N PRO A 293 -11.58 19.33 -29.91
CA PRO A 293 -11.27 20.70 -29.51
C PRO A 293 -9.75 20.82 -29.27
N SER A 294 -9.18 21.99 -29.56
CA SER A 294 -7.75 22.32 -29.67
C SER A 294 -6.87 22.14 -28.42
N ASN A 295 -7.33 21.45 -27.37
CA ASN A 295 -6.55 21.12 -26.18
C ASN A 295 -6.46 19.60 -25.99
N SER A 296 -5.40 18.99 -26.51
CA SER A 296 -5.06 17.60 -26.20
C SER A 296 -4.88 17.44 -24.69
N ILE A 297 -5.77 16.68 -24.04
CA ILE A 297 -5.60 16.31 -22.62
C ILE A 297 -4.30 15.52 -22.52
N CYS A 298 -3.27 16.10 -21.88
CA CYS A 298 -2.01 15.43 -21.63
C CYS A 298 -2.02 14.82 -20.23
N HIS A 299 -1.34 13.69 -20.06
CA HIS A 299 -1.12 13.09 -18.75
C HIS A 299 0.26 13.43 -18.23
N ASN A 300 0.35 13.71 -16.93
CA ASN A 300 1.60 13.99 -16.26
C ASN A 300 2.03 12.82 -15.38
N THR A 301 3.33 12.55 -15.36
CA THR A 301 3.92 11.54 -14.48
C THR A 301 5.30 11.97 -14.03
N ILE A 302 5.72 11.48 -12.87
CA ILE A 302 7.07 11.66 -12.37
C ILE A 302 7.82 10.35 -12.53
N PHE A 303 8.97 10.39 -13.19
CA PHE A 303 9.94 9.30 -13.25
C PHE A 303 11.07 9.59 -12.28
N LYS A 304 11.28 8.70 -11.32
CA LYS A 304 12.38 8.78 -10.36
C LYS A 304 13.41 7.71 -10.69
N CYS A 305 14.67 8.13 -10.73
CA CYS A 305 15.84 7.28 -10.86
C CYS A 305 16.80 7.67 -9.72
N GLY A 306 17.26 6.72 -8.93
CA GLY A 306 18.13 6.93 -7.76
C GLY A 306 17.41 7.05 -6.41
N ASP A 307 16.11 6.74 -6.35
CA ASP A 307 15.29 6.68 -5.12
C ASP A 307 14.54 5.35 -5.04
N ASP A 308 14.50 4.74 -3.86
CA ASP A 308 13.70 3.53 -3.61
C ASP A 308 12.22 3.92 -3.41
N LEU A 309 11.35 3.44 -4.31
CA LEU A 309 9.91 3.73 -4.26
C LEU A 309 9.09 2.61 -3.59
N ARG A 310 9.72 1.53 -3.12
CA ARG A 310 8.99 0.39 -2.56
C ARG A 310 8.21 0.77 -1.30
N GLN A 311 8.75 1.72 -0.52
CA GLN A 311 8.06 2.24 0.65
C GLN A 311 6.80 3.03 0.27
N ASP A 312 6.91 4.03 -0.61
CA ASP A 312 5.74 4.76 -1.14
C ASP A 312 4.70 3.81 -1.74
N GLN A 313 5.16 2.84 -2.54
CA GLN A 313 4.31 1.85 -3.18
C GLN A 313 3.55 1.00 -2.15
N LEU A 314 4.23 0.52 -1.09
CA LEU A 314 3.60 -0.22 0.00
C LEU A 314 2.58 0.64 0.75
N THR A 315 2.94 1.87 1.14
CA THR A 315 2.02 2.77 1.85
C THR A 315 0.77 3.09 1.02
N LEU A 316 0.94 3.36 -0.27
CA LEU A 316 -0.18 3.60 -1.19
C LEU A 316 -1.02 2.34 -1.43
N GLN A 317 -0.41 1.15 -1.44
CA GLN A 317 -1.15 -0.11 -1.51
C GLN A 317 -1.97 -0.34 -0.23
N LEU A 318 -1.41 -0.11 0.95
CA LEU A 318 -2.16 -0.17 2.22
C LEU A 318 -3.30 0.85 2.25
N LEU A 319 -3.08 2.06 1.74
CA LEU A 319 -4.14 3.08 1.63
C LEU A 319 -5.29 2.63 0.71
N ARG A 320 -5.01 1.91 -0.39
CA ARG A 320 -6.05 1.31 -1.23
C ARG A 320 -6.81 0.20 -0.51
N VAL A 321 -6.13 -0.60 0.31
CA VAL A 321 -6.79 -1.60 1.15
C VAL A 321 -7.70 -0.92 2.18
N MET A 322 -7.24 0.13 2.85
CA MET A 322 -8.07 0.92 3.76
C MET A 322 -9.31 1.50 3.06
N ASP A 323 -9.15 2.06 1.86
CA ASP A 323 -10.25 2.57 1.04
C ASP A 323 -11.25 1.48 0.62
N ASP A 324 -10.78 0.28 0.24
CA ASP A 324 -11.66 -0.87 -0.05
C ASP A 324 -12.43 -1.33 1.20
N LEU A 325 -11.78 -1.35 2.36
CA LEU A 325 -12.42 -1.69 3.64
C LEU A 325 -13.50 -0.67 4.02
N TRP A 326 -13.20 0.63 3.93
CA TRP A 326 -14.16 1.69 4.22
C TRP A 326 -15.35 1.63 3.26
N LYS A 327 -15.11 1.47 1.95
CA LYS A 327 -16.18 1.34 0.96
C LYS A 327 -17.03 0.09 1.19
N SER A 328 -16.41 -1.03 1.56
CA SER A 328 -17.14 -2.26 1.90
C SER A 328 -18.03 -2.09 3.15
N ALA A 329 -17.67 -1.17 4.05
CA ALA A 329 -18.48 -0.77 5.20
C ALA A 329 -19.48 0.38 4.89
N GLY A 330 -19.66 0.75 3.62
CA GLY A 330 -20.56 1.85 3.21
C GLY A 330 -20.00 3.26 3.47
N LEU A 331 -18.70 3.39 3.72
CA LEU A 331 -18.02 4.64 4.05
C LEU A 331 -17.11 5.10 2.89
N ASP A 332 -17.62 5.97 2.01
CA ASP A 332 -16.78 6.58 0.96
C ASP A 332 -16.13 7.87 1.46
N LEU A 333 -14.86 7.77 1.88
CA LEU A 333 -14.05 8.90 2.36
C LEU A 333 -13.37 9.69 1.24
N LYS A 334 -13.60 9.36 -0.04
CA LYS A 334 -12.98 10.06 -1.19
C LYS A 334 -11.43 10.07 -1.13
N VAL A 335 -10.81 9.07 -0.51
CA VAL A 335 -9.35 8.93 -0.42
C VAL A 335 -8.74 8.72 -1.81
N SER A 336 -7.58 9.32 -2.06
CA SER A 336 -6.94 9.35 -3.39
C SER A 336 -5.56 8.69 -3.38
N ALA A 337 -5.52 7.36 -3.47
CA ALA A 337 -4.27 6.61 -3.55
C ALA A 337 -3.68 6.57 -4.98
N TYR A 338 -2.97 7.64 -5.36
CA TYR A 338 -2.30 7.76 -6.66
C TYR A 338 -1.33 6.60 -6.94
N ALA A 339 -1.14 6.24 -8.21
CA ALA A 339 -0.27 5.14 -8.59
C ALA A 339 1.21 5.45 -8.31
N CYS A 340 1.90 4.51 -7.70
CA CYS A 340 3.35 4.52 -7.50
C CYS A 340 3.85 3.09 -7.72
N VAL A 341 4.80 2.93 -8.62
CA VAL A 341 5.31 1.61 -9.03
C VAL A 341 6.82 1.66 -9.09
N SER A 342 7.46 0.89 -8.22
CA SER A 342 8.86 0.50 -8.33
C SER A 342 8.99 -0.51 -9.47
N THR A 343 10.00 -0.30 -10.31
CA THR A 343 10.20 -1.04 -11.57
C THR A 343 11.54 -1.77 -11.61
N GLY A 344 12.35 -1.58 -10.57
CA GLY A 344 13.72 -2.06 -10.46
C GLY A 344 14.42 -1.42 -9.26
N HIS A 345 15.73 -1.61 -9.17
CA HIS A 345 16.52 -1.03 -8.09
C HIS A 345 16.57 0.50 -8.18
N ASN A 346 15.97 1.18 -7.19
CA ASN A 346 15.93 2.64 -7.07
C ASN A 346 15.35 3.36 -8.31
N ILE A 347 14.38 2.76 -8.98
CA ILE A 347 13.78 3.31 -10.20
C ILE A 347 12.29 3.02 -10.27
N GLY A 348 11.51 4.02 -10.68
CA GLY A 348 10.09 3.82 -10.90
C GLY A 348 9.32 5.10 -11.20
N PHE A 349 8.01 4.96 -11.13
CA PHE A 349 7.05 6.00 -11.51
C PHE A 349 6.15 6.40 -10.36
N ILE A 350 5.75 7.67 -10.39
CA ILE A 350 4.71 8.25 -9.53
C ILE A 350 3.73 8.99 -10.44
N GLN A 351 2.45 8.67 -10.31
CA GLN A 351 1.36 9.39 -10.97
C GLN A 351 1.26 10.81 -10.42
N VAL A 352 1.13 11.79 -11.31
CA VAL A 352 0.80 13.16 -10.91
C VAL A 352 -0.72 13.26 -10.74
N VAL A 353 -1.15 13.85 -9.63
CA VAL A 353 -2.57 14.13 -9.41
C VAL A 353 -2.90 15.47 -10.07
N ASP A 354 -3.78 15.43 -11.06
CA ASP A 354 -4.17 16.62 -11.82
C ASP A 354 -4.99 17.60 -10.97
N GLN A 355 -4.91 18.89 -11.32
CA GLN A 355 -5.58 19.99 -10.62
C GLN A 355 -5.36 19.97 -9.10
N ALA A 356 -4.17 19.57 -8.67
CA ALA A 356 -3.79 19.52 -7.26
C ALA A 356 -2.68 20.53 -6.98
N SER A 357 -2.78 21.21 -5.83
CA SER A 357 -1.77 22.15 -5.35
C SER A 357 -1.32 21.75 -3.94
N THR A 358 -0.03 21.86 -3.64
CA THR A 358 0.46 21.65 -2.27
C THR A 358 -0.04 22.78 -1.37
N LEU A 359 -0.27 22.53 -0.09
CA LEU A 359 -0.69 23.58 0.84
C LEU A 359 0.33 24.73 0.92
N ALA A 360 1.62 24.43 0.74
CA ALA A 360 2.68 25.41 0.64
C ALA A 360 2.50 26.31 -0.60
N SER A 361 2.22 25.73 -1.77
CA SER A 361 1.96 26.49 -3.00
C SER A 361 0.71 27.36 -2.88
N ILE A 362 -0.34 26.87 -2.22
CA ILE A 362 -1.56 27.66 -1.94
C ILE A 362 -1.24 28.90 -1.09
N CYS A 363 -0.43 28.73 -0.03
CA CYS A 363 0.01 29.85 0.81
C CYS A 363 0.87 30.86 0.03
N TRP A 364 1.73 30.37 -0.87
CA TRP A 364 2.59 31.19 -1.71
C TRP A 364 1.81 31.99 -2.76
N ASP A 365 0.91 31.32 -3.47
CA ASP A 365 0.15 31.88 -4.59
C ASP A 365 -0.87 32.93 -4.15
N ARG A 366 -1.37 32.86 -2.91
CA ARG A 366 -2.17 33.94 -2.29
C ARG A 366 -1.48 35.30 -2.37
N HIS A 367 -0.15 35.32 -2.30
CA HIS A 367 0.66 36.54 -2.31
C HIS A 367 1.34 36.80 -3.66
N ARG A 368 0.84 36.20 -4.75
CA ARG A 368 1.40 36.35 -6.10
C ARG A 368 1.43 37.80 -6.60
N HIS A 369 0.51 38.64 -6.14
CA HIS A 369 0.47 40.08 -6.43
C HIS A 369 1.71 40.85 -5.91
N ARG A 370 2.43 40.30 -4.92
CA ARG A 370 3.66 40.91 -4.40
C ARG A 370 4.83 40.61 -5.33
N THR A 371 5.46 41.65 -5.90
CA THR A 371 6.60 41.52 -6.82
C THR A 371 7.89 41.06 -6.13
N SER A 372 8.17 41.54 -4.91
CA SER A 372 9.36 41.13 -4.15
C SER A 372 9.24 39.70 -3.62
N ARG A 373 10.17 38.82 -4.03
CA ARG A 373 10.24 37.42 -3.56
C ARG A 373 10.39 37.31 -2.05
N ARG A 374 11.22 38.18 -1.43
CA ARG A 374 11.43 38.18 0.03
C ARG A 374 10.15 38.53 0.78
N LEU A 375 9.44 39.57 0.32
CA LEU A 375 8.17 39.99 0.93
C LEU A 375 7.07 38.93 0.72
N ARG A 376 7.01 38.32 -0.46
CA ARG A 376 6.08 37.21 -0.75
C ARG A 376 6.33 36.03 0.19
N LYS A 377 7.60 35.64 0.37
CA LYS A 377 8.01 34.56 1.27
C LYS A 377 7.62 34.84 2.71
N ALA A 378 7.92 36.03 3.24
CA ALA A 378 7.53 36.43 4.59
C ALA A 378 6.00 36.42 4.78
N ALA A 379 5.23 36.87 3.78
CA ALA A 379 3.77 36.86 3.81
C ALA A 379 3.21 35.42 3.77
N ALA A 380 3.77 34.53 2.94
CA ALA A 380 3.39 33.13 2.87
C ALA A 380 3.68 32.38 4.19
N VAL A 381 4.85 32.64 4.82
CA VAL A 381 5.19 32.13 6.16
C VAL A 381 4.17 32.60 7.20
N LYS A 382 3.80 33.88 7.19
CA LYS A 382 2.75 34.42 8.08
C LYS A 382 1.40 33.74 7.83
N THR A 383 1.04 33.50 6.57
CA THR A 383 -0.19 32.78 6.20
C THR A 383 -0.18 31.33 6.68
N ALA A 384 0.92 30.59 6.53
CA ALA A 384 1.01 29.22 7.02
C ALA A 384 0.89 29.11 8.55
N MET A 385 1.31 30.14 9.29
CA MET A 385 1.23 30.20 10.76
C MET A 385 -0.13 30.65 11.30
N TRP A 386 -0.74 31.68 10.69
CA TRP A 386 -1.92 32.38 11.26
C TRP A 386 -3.08 32.58 10.27
N GLY A 387 -2.91 32.27 8.98
CA GLY A 387 -3.91 32.52 7.95
C GLY A 387 -5.02 31.47 7.92
N LYS A 388 -6.00 31.57 8.83
CA LYS A 388 -7.10 30.59 8.94
C LYS A 388 -7.95 30.47 7.67
N ALA A 389 -8.21 31.58 6.97
CA ALA A 389 -9.06 31.62 5.76
C ALA A 389 -8.38 31.10 4.48
N VAL A 390 -7.09 30.76 4.51
CA VAL A 390 -6.32 30.49 3.27
C VAL A 390 -6.91 29.34 2.44
N LEU A 391 -7.33 28.26 3.10
CA LEU A 391 -7.88 27.09 2.43
C LEU A 391 -9.34 27.31 2.02
N THR A 392 -10.14 27.97 2.86
CA THR A 392 -11.52 28.35 2.53
C THR A 392 -11.57 29.24 1.30
N ASP A 393 -10.72 30.27 1.25
CA ASP A 393 -10.64 31.17 0.10
C ASP A 393 -10.20 30.39 -1.14
N TRP A 394 -9.17 29.55 -1.04
CA TRP A 394 -8.69 28.79 -2.20
C TRP A 394 -9.78 27.86 -2.75
N LEU A 395 -10.48 27.13 -1.87
CA LEU A 395 -11.60 26.26 -2.26
C LEU A 395 -12.69 27.06 -2.95
N ALA A 396 -13.12 28.20 -2.39
CA ALA A 396 -14.15 29.04 -2.96
C ALA A 396 -13.78 29.64 -4.33
N HIS A 397 -12.49 29.94 -4.57
CA HIS A 397 -12.03 30.51 -5.84
C HIS A 397 -11.78 29.46 -6.93
N LYS A 398 -11.51 28.21 -6.56
CA LYS A 398 -11.04 27.15 -7.47
C LYS A 398 -12.03 26.02 -7.69
N SER A 399 -13.04 25.88 -6.84
CA SER A 399 -14.04 24.83 -6.96
C SER A 399 -14.80 24.93 -8.28
N ALA A 400 -14.69 23.89 -9.11
CA ALA A 400 -15.33 23.78 -10.43
C ALA A 400 -16.62 22.93 -10.43
N GLY A 401 -17.08 22.43 -9.27
CA GLY A 401 -18.24 21.53 -9.16
C GLY A 401 -18.82 21.41 -7.74
N ASP A 402 -19.72 20.43 -7.54
CA ASP A 402 -20.43 20.11 -6.28
C ASP A 402 -19.57 20.26 -5.02
N ASP A 403 -20.22 20.67 -3.93
CA ASP A 403 -19.74 20.85 -2.55
C ASP A 403 -18.29 20.37 -2.26
N ALA A 404 -17.30 21.14 -2.74
CA ALA A 404 -15.88 20.85 -2.58
C ALA A 404 -15.48 20.79 -1.10
N THR A 405 -16.17 21.57 -0.26
CA THR A 405 -16.02 21.54 1.20
C THR A 405 -16.46 20.20 1.79
N ALA A 406 -17.58 19.61 1.36
CA ALA A 406 -17.98 18.27 1.78
C ALA A 406 -16.90 17.23 1.42
N THR A 407 -16.37 17.30 0.20
CA THR A 407 -15.30 16.41 -0.28
C THR A 407 -14.03 16.59 0.56
N PHE A 408 -13.68 17.83 0.91
CA PHE A 408 -12.56 18.15 1.78
C PHE A 408 -12.73 17.54 3.18
N VAL A 409 -13.91 17.70 3.78
CA VAL A 409 -14.24 17.15 5.10
C VAL A 409 -14.03 15.63 5.15
N VAL A 410 -14.58 14.89 4.19
CA VAL A 410 -14.51 13.41 4.21
C VAL A 410 -13.11 12.87 3.84
N SER A 411 -12.44 13.49 2.86
CA SER A 411 -11.08 13.08 2.47
C SER A 411 -10.04 13.45 3.52
N CYS A 412 -10.21 14.59 4.19
CA CYS A 412 -9.41 14.96 5.35
C CYS A 412 -9.56 13.93 6.47
N ALA A 413 -10.78 13.50 6.80
CA ALA A 413 -11.00 12.48 7.82
C ALA A 413 -10.29 11.16 7.48
N GLY A 414 -10.43 10.68 6.24
CA GLY A 414 -9.76 9.46 5.77
C GLY A 414 -8.23 9.53 5.88
N TYR A 415 -7.61 10.63 5.42
CA TYR A 415 -6.15 10.79 5.52
C TYR A 415 -5.65 11.01 6.95
N CYS A 416 -6.38 11.73 7.80
CA CYS A 416 -6.02 11.86 9.22
C CYS A 416 -5.97 10.49 9.90
N VAL A 417 -6.98 9.65 9.69
CA VAL A 417 -7.02 8.30 10.27
C VAL A 417 -5.96 7.38 9.65
N ALA A 418 -5.84 7.34 8.31
CA ALA A 418 -4.84 6.50 7.65
C ALA A 418 -3.41 6.84 8.08
N THR A 419 -3.05 8.12 8.10
CA THR A 419 -1.69 8.54 8.43
C THR A 419 -1.35 8.38 9.91
N TYR A 420 -2.34 8.52 10.79
CA TYR A 420 -2.20 8.14 12.20
C TYR A 420 -1.92 6.64 12.36
N VAL A 421 -2.80 5.79 11.80
CA VAL A 421 -2.69 4.32 11.92
C VAL A 421 -1.37 3.83 11.34
N LEU A 422 -1.02 4.30 10.15
CA LEU A 422 0.24 3.92 9.47
C LEU A 422 1.47 4.63 10.06
N GLY A 423 1.31 5.61 10.96
CA GLY A 423 2.42 6.35 11.56
C GLY A 423 3.29 7.08 10.53
N VAL A 424 2.66 7.75 9.55
CA VAL A 424 3.38 8.44 8.47
C VAL A 424 4.05 9.71 9.01
N GLY A 425 5.38 9.78 8.87
CA GLY A 425 6.21 10.90 9.31
C GLY A 425 6.41 11.99 8.25
N ASP A 426 7.15 13.03 8.62
CA ASP A 426 7.53 14.17 7.76
C ASP A 426 6.34 14.87 7.09
N ARG A 427 5.24 15.04 7.84
CA ARG A 427 4.02 15.68 7.34
C ARG A 427 4.11 17.20 7.47
N HIS A 428 4.52 17.84 6.39
CA HIS A 428 4.51 19.30 6.23
C HIS A 428 3.71 19.71 5.00
N ASN A 429 3.44 21.00 4.85
CA ASN A 429 2.59 21.58 3.82
C ASN A 429 3.04 21.37 2.35
N ASP A 430 4.28 20.96 2.07
CA ASP A 430 4.67 20.51 0.72
C ASP A 430 4.21 19.07 0.43
N ASN A 431 4.07 18.25 1.47
CA ASN A 431 3.64 16.85 1.39
C ASN A 431 2.12 16.68 1.53
N LEU A 432 1.39 17.78 1.62
CA LEU A 432 -0.07 17.83 1.73
C LEU A 432 -0.60 18.58 0.51
N MET A 433 -1.52 17.96 -0.21
CA MET A 433 -2.13 18.54 -1.41
C MET A 433 -3.64 18.65 -1.27
N LEU A 434 -4.20 19.57 -2.05
CA LEU A 434 -5.63 19.78 -2.19
C LEU A 434 -5.96 19.90 -3.68
N THR A 435 -6.95 19.15 -4.13
CA THR A 435 -7.45 19.24 -5.51
C THR A 435 -8.51 20.33 -5.66
N GLU A 436 -8.69 20.84 -6.88
CA GLU A 436 -9.75 21.80 -7.21
C GLU A 436 -11.16 21.21 -6.96
N SER A 437 -11.28 19.87 -6.92
CA SER A 437 -12.52 19.16 -6.52
C SER A 437 -12.68 19.02 -5.00
N GLY A 438 -11.81 19.62 -4.19
CA GLY A 438 -11.83 19.54 -2.74
C GLY A 438 -11.23 18.26 -2.13
N ARG A 439 -10.58 17.37 -2.89
CA ARG A 439 -9.95 16.18 -2.30
C ARG A 439 -8.65 16.55 -1.62
N PHE A 440 -8.56 16.27 -0.32
CA PHE A 440 -7.33 16.36 0.45
C PHE A 440 -6.54 15.05 0.32
N LEU A 441 -5.22 15.15 0.11
CA LEU A 441 -4.35 13.99 0.00
C LEU A 441 -2.94 14.26 0.50
N HIS A 442 -2.27 13.20 0.94
CA HIS A 442 -0.86 13.21 1.31
C HIS A 442 -0.03 12.63 0.17
N ILE A 443 1.19 13.15 -0.01
CA ILE A 443 2.20 12.63 -0.94
C ILE A 443 3.52 12.37 -0.21
N ASP A 444 4.44 11.66 -0.85
CA ASP A 444 5.80 11.37 -0.34
C ASP A 444 5.75 10.61 1.00
N PHE A 445 5.71 9.27 0.95
CA PHE A 445 5.56 8.41 2.12
C PHE A 445 6.89 7.80 2.59
N GLY A 446 7.99 8.52 2.37
CA GLY A 446 9.34 8.06 2.70
C GLY A 446 9.61 7.74 4.18
N HIS A 447 8.66 8.00 5.09
CA HIS A 447 8.74 7.60 6.51
C HIS A 447 7.39 7.06 7.03
N PHE A 448 7.34 5.84 7.58
CA PHE A 448 6.11 5.22 8.13
C PHE A 448 6.37 4.31 9.35
N LEU A 449 5.31 3.77 9.96
CA LEU A 449 5.33 2.93 11.17
C LEU A 449 6.02 3.56 12.38
N GLY A 450 5.92 4.89 12.52
CA GLY A 450 6.45 5.61 13.67
C GLY A 450 7.94 5.96 13.58
N HIS A 451 8.57 5.77 12.41
CA HIS A 451 9.90 6.27 12.09
C HIS A 451 9.91 7.81 11.90
N PHE A 452 9.63 8.52 12.99
CA PHE A 452 9.60 9.98 13.03
C PHE A 452 11.01 10.58 13.04
N LYS A 453 11.22 11.65 12.27
CA LYS A 453 12.52 12.32 12.22
C LYS A 453 12.80 13.02 13.55
N THR A 454 14.06 12.99 13.98
CA THR A 454 14.52 13.79 15.11
C THR A 454 15.34 14.98 14.61
N TYR A 455 15.15 16.13 15.27
CA TYR A 455 15.96 17.32 15.04
C TYR A 455 16.41 17.88 16.39
N CYS A 456 17.72 18.06 16.56
CA CYS A 456 18.34 18.51 17.81
C CYS A 456 17.89 17.72 19.06
N GLY A 457 17.73 16.39 18.94
CA GLY A 457 17.32 15.52 20.05
C GLY A 457 15.82 15.46 20.34
N TYR A 458 14.99 16.24 19.63
CA TYR A 458 13.54 16.22 19.78
C TYR A 458 12.87 15.56 18.57
N LYS A 459 11.81 14.78 18.81
CA LYS A 459 10.93 14.30 17.72
C LYS A 459 10.29 15.50 17.01
N ARG A 460 10.40 15.50 15.69
CA ARG A 460 9.86 16.55 14.81
C ARG A 460 8.34 16.51 14.81
N GLU A 461 7.77 15.31 14.70
CA GLU A 461 6.35 15.05 14.83
C GLU A 461 5.93 14.97 16.30
N ARG A 462 5.09 15.90 16.73
CA ARG A 462 4.52 15.94 18.10
C ARG A 462 3.00 15.85 18.13
N ALA A 463 2.35 16.19 17.01
CA ALA A 463 0.92 15.96 16.83
C ALA A 463 0.69 14.50 16.44
N PRO A 464 -0.43 13.86 16.86
CA PRO A 464 -0.74 12.50 16.45
C PRO A 464 -0.99 12.37 14.94
N PHE A 465 -1.54 13.41 14.32
CA PHE A 465 -1.68 13.58 12.87
C PHE A 465 -1.83 15.06 12.54
N VAL A 466 -1.77 15.42 11.25
CA VAL A 466 -1.90 16.82 10.83
C VAL A 466 -3.36 17.25 10.80
N LEU A 467 -3.71 18.16 11.71
CA LEU A 467 -4.96 18.91 11.70
C LEU A 467 -4.65 20.34 12.13
N THR A 468 -4.87 21.32 11.25
CA THR A 468 -4.53 22.72 11.54
C THR A 468 -5.79 23.59 11.69
N PRO A 469 -5.71 24.73 12.40
CA PRO A 469 -6.80 25.69 12.47
C PRO A 469 -7.31 26.17 11.10
N ALA A 470 -6.45 26.22 10.08
CA ALA A 470 -6.86 26.57 8.72
C ALA A 470 -7.69 25.46 8.07
N MET A 471 -7.38 24.19 8.35
CA MET A 471 -8.19 23.06 7.88
C MET A 471 -9.56 23.06 8.55
N VAL A 472 -9.62 23.24 9.88
CA VAL A 472 -10.90 23.32 10.61
C VAL A 472 -11.73 24.51 10.12
N HIS A 473 -11.12 25.66 9.88
CA HIS A 473 -11.83 26.80 9.33
C HIS A 473 -12.38 26.56 7.91
N ALA A 474 -11.68 25.76 7.08
CA ALA A 474 -12.17 25.34 5.77
C ALA A 474 -13.31 24.32 5.83
N MET A 475 -13.46 23.59 6.94
CA MET A 475 -14.59 22.68 7.16
C MET A 475 -15.89 23.45 7.49
N GLY A 476 -15.80 24.71 7.92
CA GLY A 476 -16.97 25.50 8.32
C GLY A 476 -17.67 24.91 9.55
N ASP A 477 -18.99 24.79 9.46
CA ASP A 477 -19.86 24.18 10.48
C ASP A 477 -19.80 22.65 10.51
N ARG A 478 -19.06 22.02 9.60
CA ARG A 478 -19.03 20.56 9.42
C ARG A 478 -17.92 19.84 10.19
N PHE A 479 -17.35 20.51 11.19
CA PHE A 479 -16.29 19.92 12.00
C PHE A 479 -16.77 18.68 12.79
N ASP A 480 -18.02 18.67 13.24
CA ASP A 480 -18.61 17.49 13.89
C ASP A 480 -18.80 16.32 12.91
N THR A 481 -19.10 16.62 11.64
CA THR A 481 -19.12 15.61 10.58
C THR A 481 -17.72 15.03 10.36
N PHE A 482 -16.68 15.87 10.35
CA PHE A 482 -15.30 15.41 10.28
C PHE A 482 -14.96 14.44 11.44
N ARG A 483 -15.31 14.80 12.69
CA ARG A 483 -15.10 13.92 13.85
C ARG A 483 -15.81 12.59 13.71
N ALA A 484 -17.10 12.61 13.37
CA ALA A 484 -17.89 11.40 13.17
C ALA A 484 -17.29 10.49 12.09
N LYS A 485 -16.78 11.07 10.99
CA LYS A 485 -16.11 10.31 9.93
C LYS A 485 -14.76 9.74 10.38
N CYS A 486 -14.00 10.45 11.19
CA CYS A 486 -12.76 9.93 11.79
C CYS A 486 -13.04 8.70 12.68
N VAL A 487 -14.03 8.78 13.56
CA VAL A 487 -14.44 7.66 14.42
C VAL A 487 -14.87 6.46 13.58
N ALA A 488 -15.81 6.66 12.65
CA ALA A 488 -16.30 5.58 11.79
C ALA A 488 -15.16 4.93 10.97
N ALA A 489 -14.26 5.73 10.40
CA ALA A 489 -13.12 5.23 9.65
C ALA A 489 -12.17 4.41 10.53
N PHE A 490 -11.89 4.89 11.75
CA PHE A 490 -11.00 4.21 12.69
C PHE A 490 -11.58 2.88 13.17
N SER A 491 -12.87 2.84 13.51
CA SER A 491 -13.57 1.60 13.91
C SER A 491 -13.51 0.53 12.82
N VAL A 492 -13.68 0.90 11.55
CA VAL A 492 -13.54 -0.03 10.42
C VAL A 492 -12.12 -0.60 10.33
N LEU A 493 -11.09 0.23 10.51
CA LEU A 493 -9.70 -0.25 10.49
C LEU A 493 -9.38 -1.14 11.69
N ARG A 494 -9.89 -0.81 12.88
CA ARG A 494 -9.77 -1.64 14.10
C ARG A 494 -10.36 -3.03 13.90
N ALA A 495 -11.58 -3.11 13.37
CA ALA A 495 -12.25 -4.39 13.08
C ALA A 495 -11.48 -5.25 12.06
N ASN A 496 -10.61 -4.64 11.25
CA ASN A 496 -9.80 -5.29 10.21
C ASN A 496 -8.29 -5.28 10.52
N ALA A 497 -7.90 -5.10 11.79
CA ALA A 497 -6.50 -5.00 12.19
C ALA A 497 -5.67 -6.23 11.80
N SER A 498 -6.26 -7.43 11.90
CA SER A 498 -5.61 -8.69 11.56
C SER A 498 -5.15 -8.72 10.10
N LEU A 499 -5.96 -8.22 9.16
CA LEU A 499 -5.60 -8.11 7.75
C LEU A 499 -4.43 -7.14 7.57
N LEU A 500 -4.53 -5.93 8.13
CA LEU A 500 -3.50 -4.89 7.96
C LEU A 500 -2.14 -5.33 8.54
N ILE A 501 -2.14 -5.97 9.70
CA ILE A 501 -0.94 -6.55 10.32
C ILE A 501 -0.36 -7.66 9.44
N THR A 502 -1.21 -8.55 8.90
CA THR A 502 -0.79 -9.63 8.01
C THR A 502 -0.13 -9.11 6.75
N LEU A 503 -0.66 -8.03 6.16
CA LEU A 503 -0.07 -7.43 4.96
C LEU A 503 1.34 -6.90 5.21
N LEU A 504 1.60 -6.32 6.38
CA LEU A 504 2.93 -5.88 6.79
C LEU A 504 3.86 -7.06 7.08
N GLN A 505 3.37 -8.10 7.77
CA GLN A 505 4.14 -9.32 8.03
C GLN A 505 4.59 -10.01 6.74
N LEU A 506 3.72 -10.09 5.74
CA LEU A 506 4.07 -10.66 4.43
C LEU A 506 5.06 -9.78 3.67
N ALA A 507 4.98 -8.46 3.85
CA ALA A 507 5.88 -7.53 3.20
C ALA A 507 7.29 -7.50 3.82
N LEU A 508 7.54 -8.14 4.98
CA LEU A 508 8.86 -8.15 5.65
C LEU A 508 9.99 -8.64 4.74
N SER A 509 9.74 -9.62 3.87
CA SER A 509 10.75 -10.14 2.94
C SER A 509 11.11 -9.20 1.79
N SER A 510 10.45 -8.04 1.67
CA SER A 510 10.79 -7.01 0.68
C SER A 510 12.12 -6.31 0.97
N GLY A 511 12.57 -6.31 2.23
CA GLY A 511 13.76 -5.57 2.64
C GLY A 511 13.59 -4.05 2.54
N ILE A 512 12.37 -3.53 2.70
CA ILE A 512 12.12 -2.10 2.91
C ILE A 512 12.78 -1.69 4.25
N PRO A 513 13.65 -0.67 4.29
CA PRO A 513 14.46 -0.36 5.47
C PRO A 513 13.68 -0.12 6.76
N GLU A 514 12.54 0.57 6.68
CA GLU A 514 11.69 0.90 7.83
C GLU A 514 10.66 -0.18 8.19
N LEU A 515 10.62 -1.28 7.44
CA LEU A 515 9.71 -2.39 7.72
C LEU A 515 10.49 -3.54 8.37
N THR A 516 10.50 -3.55 9.68
CA THR A 516 11.15 -4.60 10.49
C THR A 516 10.12 -5.29 11.40
N PRO A 517 10.43 -6.49 11.94
CA PRO A 517 9.56 -7.15 12.90
C PRO A 517 9.18 -6.26 14.10
N ASP A 518 10.09 -5.38 14.53
CA ASP A 518 9.90 -4.48 15.68
C ASP A 518 8.99 -3.29 15.38
N THR A 519 8.80 -2.96 14.10
CA THR A 519 7.93 -1.85 13.65
C THR A 519 6.47 -2.28 13.47
N ILE A 520 6.20 -3.57 13.24
CA ILE A 520 4.83 -4.08 13.05
C ILE A 520 3.92 -3.84 14.27
N PRO A 521 4.37 -4.00 15.53
CA PRO A 521 3.59 -3.67 16.73
C PRO A 521 3.07 -2.22 16.78
N TRP A 522 3.64 -1.30 15.98
CA TRP A 522 3.10 0.04 15.82
C TRP A 522 1.61 0.00 15.44
N LEU A 523 1.21 -0.87 14.50
CA LEU A 523 -0.18 -0.91 14.04
C LEU A 523 -1.14 -1.32 15.15
N ALA A 524 -0.77 -2.30 15.97
CA ALA A 524 -1.60 -2.73 17.10
C ALA A 524 -1.74 -1.59 18.14
N THR A 525 -0.62 -0.89 18.40
CA THR A 525 -0.58 0.26 19.31
C THR A 525 -1.41 1.44 18.79
N SER A 526 -1.27 1.78 17.51
CA SER A 526 -1.98 2.91 16.89
C SER A 526 -3.46 2.62 16.70
N LEU A 527 -3.83 1.36 16.44
CA LEU A 527 -5.21 0.91 16.42
C LEU A 527 -5.80 0.75 17.83
N MET A 528 -5.01 0.86 18.90
CA MET A 528 -5.44 0.77 20.30
C MET A 528 -6.12 -0.57 20.64
N LEU A 529 -5.59 -1.68 20.12
CA LEU A 529 -6.22 -3.00 20.26
C LEU A 529 -6.32 -3.50 21.72
N ASP A 530 -5.60 -2.84 22.64
CA ASP A 530 -5.67 -3.04 24.09
C ASP A 530 -6.92 -2.42 24.74
N LEU A 531 -7.64 -1.54 24.03
CA LEU A 531 -8.81 -0.83 24.53
C LEU A 531 -10.12 -1.38 23.93
N THR A 532 -11.21 -1.22 24.69
CA THR A 532 -12.57 -1.44 24.16
C THR A 532 -12.90 -0.41 23.07
N ASP A 533 -13.93 -0.67 22.26
CA ASP A 533 -14.30 0.24 21.18
C ASP A 533 -14.75 1.62 21.68
N ASP A 534 -15.43 1.69 22.82
CA ASP A 534 -15.81 2.95 23.46
C ASP A 534 -14.57 3.72 23.94
N GLN A 535 -13.67 3.05 24.66
CA GLN A 535 -12.42 3.66 25.14
C GLN A 535 -11.53 4.16 23.99
N ALA A 536 -11.45 3.39 22.91
CA ALA A 536 -10.70 3.75 21.72
C ALA A 536 -11.32 4.97 21.01
N THR A 537 -12.65 5.06 20.98
CA THR A 537 -13.39 6.21 20.44
C THR A 537 -13.12 7.47 21.26
N ASP A 538 -13.20 7.39 22.58
CA ASP A 538 -12.91 8.51 23.49
C ASP A 538 -11.46 8.98 23.32
N LYS A 539 -10.52 8.05 23.27
CA LYS A 539 -9.10 8.35 23.06
C LYS A 539 -8.85 8.98 21.69
N LEU A 540 -9.49 8.51 20.62
CA LEU A 540 -9.39 9.13 19.30
C LEU A 540 -9.91 10.57 19.29
N ASN A 541 -11.05 10.83 19.95
CA ASN A 541 -11.58 12.20 20.09
C ASN A 541 -10.60 13.12 20.82
N ALA A 542 -10.01 12.64 21.92
CA ALA A 542 -8.97 13.37 22.63
C ALA A 542 -7.73 13.64 21.75
N LEU A 543 -7.33 12.70 20.88
CA LEU A 543 -6.23 12.90 19.93
C LEU A 543 -6.56 13.97 18.88
N ILE A 544 -7.81 14.10 18.43
CA ILE A 544 -8.25 15.19 17.56
C ILE A 544 -8.06 16.54 18.25
N ASP A 545 -8.41 16.65 19.54
CA ASP A 545 -8.22 17.87 20.32
C ASP A 545 -6.74 18.23 20.49
N VAL A 546 -5.91 17.23 20.79
CA VAL A 546 -4.45 17.39 20.90
C VAL A 546 -3.85 17.84 19.56
N ALA A 547 -4.27 17.25 18.44
CA ALA A 547 -3.80 17.63 17.12
C ALA A 547 -4.10 19.11 16.82
N LEU A 548 -5.33 19.56 17.13
CA LEU A 548 -5.76 20.94 16.94
C LEU A 548 -5.00 21.94 17.83
N ALA A 549 -4.71 21.54 19.08
CA ALA A 549 -3.95 22.36 20.02
C ALA A 549 -2.45 22.46 19.67
N THR A 550 -1.92 21.53 18.88
CA THR A 550 -0.48 21.43 18.59
C THR A 550 0.02 22.54 17.66
N VAL A 551 0.72 23.52 18.23
CA VAL A 551 1.29 24.66 17.49
C VAL A 551 2.50 24.28 16.64
N THR A 552 3.27 23.26 17.04
CA THR A 552 4.51 22.87 16.35
C THR A 552 4.29 22.43 14.90
N THR A 553 3.11 21.90 14.56
CA THR A 553 2.72 21.59 13.18
C THR A 553 2.73 22.83 12.29
N ARG A 554 2.18 23.95 12.78
CA ARG A 554 2.18 25.22 12.06
C ARG A 554 3.59 25.82 11.95
N ILE A 555 4.38 25.71 13.02
CA ILE A 555 5.79 26.10 12.99
C ILE A 555 6.54 25.31 11.91
N ASN A 556 6.34 23.99 11.85
CA ASN A 556 6.98 23.14 10.83
C ASN A 556 6.60 23.56 9.41
N HIS A 557 5.31 23.84 9.15
CA HIS A 557 4.84 24.35 7.86
C HIS A 557 5.50 25.68 7.48
N ALA A 558 5.65 26.57 8.46
CA ALA A 558 6.27 27.88 8.28
C ALA A 558 7.77 27.78 8.00
N THR A 559 8.47 26.90 8.72
CA THR A 559 9.90 26.64 8.52
C THR A 559 10.17 26.01 7.16
N HIS A 560 9.28 25.15 6.66
CA HIS A 560 9.41 24.58 5.32
C HIS A 560 9.28 25.63 4.21
N ILE A 561 8.27 26.50 4.27
CA ILE A 561 8.16 27.64 3.34
C ILE A 561 9.36 28.59 3.50
N LEU A 562 9.95 28.71 4.69
CA LEU A 562 11.14 29.53 4.89
C LEU A 562 12.40 28.88 4.29
N ALA A 563 12.49 27.56 4.25
CA ALA A 563 13.64 26.84 3.71
C ALA A 563 13.64 26.80 2.17
N HIS A 564 12.47 26.66 1.55
CA HIS A 564 12.29 26.58 0.08
C HIS A 564 11.87 27.93 -0.53
#